data_AF-A0A3P9JP39-F1
#
_entry.id   AF-A0A3P9JP39-F1
#
_cell.length_a   1.000
_cell.length_b   1.000
_cell.length_c   1.000
_cell.angle_alpha   90.00
_cell.angle_beta   90.00
_cell.angle_gamma   90.00
#
_symmetry.space_group_name_H-M   'P 1'
#
loop_
_entity.id
_entity.type
_entity.pdbx_description
1 polymer ?
#
loop_
_entity_poly.entity_id
_entity_poly.type
_entity_poly.pdbx_seq_one_letter_code
_entity_poly.pdbx_strand_id
1 'polypeptide(L)'
;MELCTFNCIKCLHIISILNLELVFAGRKHNDWTGEPHPTVTIYRSSRIKAGSPCGTSVADMTSPMLLLTFISGLTVVHYAVAGPYEPCPFDPCIVLKEINALKEALEARDVPKVAFSARLAKGGVYGNFQDDITLTFNAVITNFGNAYNPTTGMFTAPVKGLYYFTYFAHGGRTGRIRLQLKKDGTMVADIHIHPSQSNSADNAGNAVFLELEQGNQVYLTLVANSAIWGQGFATTFSGVLLSKS
;
A
#
# COMPACT_ATOMS: atom_id res chain seq x y z
N MET A 1 16.24 48.17 20.61
CA MET A 1 16.23 47.61 19.24
C MET A 1 17.09 46.37 19.27
N GLU A 2 16.49 45.23 19.63
CA GLU A 2 17.17 43.94 19.68
C GLU A 2 17.15 43.30 18.29
N LEU A 3 18.34 43.00 17.77
CA LEU A 3 18.51 42.17 16.59
C LEU A 3 18.33 40.70 17.00
N CYS A 4 17.14 40.15 16.78
CA CYS A 4 16.92 38.70 16.76
C CYS A 4 17.74 38.08 15.63
N THR A 5 18.93 37.57 15.96
CA THR A 5 19.74 36.76 15.06
C THR A 5 19.16 35.34 15.05
N PHE A 6 18.28 35.07 14.08
CA PHE A 6 17.80 33.73 13.79
C PHE A 6 19.00 32.83 13.44
N ASN A 7 19.34 31.90 14.33
CA ASN A 7 20.32 30.84 14.06
C ASN A 7 19.73 29.83 13.05
N CYS A 8 19.71 30.25 11.78
CA CYS A 8 19.13 29.55 10.64
C CYS A 8 20.16 28.66 9.91
N ILE A 9 21.27 28.29 10.55
CA ILE A 9 22.33 27.47 9.93
C ILE A 9 21.90 26.00 9.76
N LYS A 10 20.88 25.52 10.49
CA LYS A 10 20.34 24.16 10.32
C LYS A 10 19.32 24.00 9.18
N CYS A 11 18.71 25.08 8.71
CA CYS A 11 17.77 25.01 7.57
C CYS A 11 18.50 24.86 6.22
N LEU A 12 19.73 25.35 6.09
CA LEU A 12 20.49 25.29 4.84
C LEU A 12 20.85 23.85 4.42
N HIS A 13 21.04 22.94 5.39
CA HIS A 13 21.31 21.51 5.11
C HIS A 13 20.09 20.74 4.60
N ILE A 14 18.87 21.28 4.74
CA ILE A 14 17.67 20.60 4.25
C ILE A 14 17.46 20.90 2.74
N ILE A 15 18.05 21.95 2.21
CA ILE A 15 18.00 22.29 0.77
C ILE A 15 18.91 21.37 -0.08
N SER A 16 19.88 20.67 0.52
CA SER A 16 20.72 19.68 -0.20
C SER A 16 20.00 18.36 -0.52
N ILE A 17 18.67 18.34 -0.47
CA ILE A 17 17.83 17.17 -0.79
C ILE A 17 17.68 16.95 -2.31
N LEU A 18 18.15 17.83 -3.20
CA LEU A 18 17.84 17.72 -4.64
C LEU A 18 19.10 17.80 -5.52
N ASN A 19 19.71 16.63 -5.77
CA ASN A 19 20.64 16.28 -6.88
C ASN A 19 21.43 17.42 -7.55
N LEU A 20 22.71 17.61 -7.21
CA LEU A 20 23.77 18.08 -8.14
C LEU A 20 25.17 17.97 -7.49
N GLU A 21 26.10 17.31 -8.18
CA GLU A 21 27.52 17.16 -7.80
C GLU A 21 28.25 18.52 -7.80
N LEU A 22 29.19 18.73 -6.87
CA LEU A 22 30.13 19.86 -6.94
C LEU A 22 31.56 19.44 -6.57
N VAL A 23 32.42 19.51 -7.58
CA VAL A 23 33.86 19.25 -7.57
C VAL A 23 34.59 20.58 -7.37
N PHE A 24 35.61 20.66 -6.51
CA PHE A 24 36.62 21.72 -6.64
C PHE A 24 38.06 21.28 -6.36
N ALA A 25 38.92 21.68 -7.30
CA ALA A 25 40.36 21.46 -7.37
C ALA A 25 41.13 22.59 -6.66
N GLY A 26 42.22 22.23 -6.00
CA GLY A 26 43.11 23.17 -5.31
C GLY A 26 44.29 23.62 -6.18
N ARG A 27 44.80 24.82 -5.90
CA ARG A 27 46.19 25.18 -6.21
C ARG A 27 46.78 26.03 -5.07
N LYS A 28 47.96 25.61 -4.62
CA LYS A 28 48.73 26.14 -3.49
C LYS A 28 49.41 27.46 -3.83
N HIS A 29 49.64 28.32 -2.82
CA HIS A 29 50.93 28.98 -2.68
C HIS A 29 51.22 29.39 -1.22
N ASN A 30 52.49 29.20 -0.85
CA ASN A 30 53.09 29.49 0.46
C ASN A 30 53.43 30.99 0.59
N ASP A 31 53.40 31.57 1.79
CA ASP A 31 54.64 31.92 2.52
C ASP A 31 54.43 32.56 3.92
N TRP A 32 55.54 32.50 4.66
CA TRP A 32 55.88 32.68 6.07
C TRP A 32 55.52 34.00 6.76
N THR A 33 55.16 33.92 8.05
CA THR A 33 55.81 34.61 9.19
C THR A 33 55.35 33.99 10.52
N GLY A 34 56.28 33.73 11.44
CA GLY A 34 56.04 33.06 12.71
C GLY A 34 55.42 33.94 13.80
N GLU A 35 54.35 33.42 14.41
CA GLU A 35 53.78 33.74 15.73
C GLU A 35 53.05 32.48 16.24
N PRO A 36 52.82 32.29 17.56
CA PRO A 36 52.34 31.02 18.12
C PRO A 36 50.93 30.70 17.62
N HIS A 37 50.79 29.59 16.90
CA HIS A 37 49.54 29.21 16.24
C HIS A 37 48.52 28.62 17.23
N PRO A 38 47.23 28.96 17.12
CA PRO A 38 46.16 28.14 17.68
C PRO A 38 46.18 26.77 17.00
N THR A 39 46.25 25.70 17.79
CA THR A 39 46.22 24.33 17.27
C THR A 39 44.83 24.05 16.69
N VAL A 40 44.71 24.06 15.36
CA VAL A 40 43.49 23.66 14.66
C VAL A 40 43.49 22.14 14.50
N THR A 41 42.67 21.44 15.28
CA THR A 41 42.43 20.01 15.08
C THR A 41 41.43 19.83 13.93
N ILE A 42 41.93 19.45 12.75
CA ILE A 42 41.11 19.17 11.57
C ILE A 42 40.61 17.72 11.64
N TYR A 43 39.32 17.51 11.86
CA TYR A 43 38.70 16.19 11.73
C TYR A 43 38.45 15.87 10.25
N ARG A 44 39.05 14.79 9.76
CA ARG A 44 38.75 14.23 8.44
C ARG A 44 37.40 13.51 8.53
N SER A 45 36.39 13.99 7.80
CA SER A 45 35.10 13.30 7.69
C SER A 45 35.29 11.96 6.99
N SER A 46 35.34 10.88 7.76
CA SER A 46 35.20 9.52 7.24
C SER A 46 33.87 8.92 7.71
N ARG A 47 32.96 8.77 6.74
CA ARG A 47 31.78 7.89 6.72
C ARG A 47 30.74 8.08 7.82
N ILE A 48 29.70 8.87 7.52
CA ILE A 48 28.38 8.67 8.14
C ILE A 48 27.66 7.63 7.26
N LYS A 49 27.51 6.40 7.76
CA LYS A 49 26.65 5.39 7.15
C LYS A 49 25.19 5.83 7.30
N ALA A 50 24.43 5.81 6.20
CA ALA A 50 22.98 5.95 6.21
C ALA A 50 22.38 4.78 7.02
N GLY A 51 21.79 5.07 8.18
CA GLY A 51 21.12 4.05 9.01
C GLY A 51 21.23 4.21 10.52
N SER A 52 21.31 5.42 11.07
CA SER A 52 21.18 5.64 12.53
C SER A 52 19.71 5.85 12.91
N PRO A 53 19.16 5.13 13.91
CA PRO A 53 17.81 5.39 14.42
C PRO A 53 17.73 6.82 15.00
N CYS A 54 16.58 7.51 14.88
CA CYS A 54 16.34 8.76 15.61
C CYS A 54 16.48 8.49 17.12
N GLY A 55 17.68 8.72 17.66
CA GLY A 55 18.01 8.67 19.08
C GLY A 55 18.37 10.07 19.54
N THR A 56 17.75 10.52 20.62
CA THR A 56 18.02 11.79 21.27
C THR A 56 19.40 11.75 21.95
N SER A 57 20.48 12.06 21.22
CA SER A 57 21.73 12.45 21.86
C SER A 57 21.77 13.96 22.00
N VAL A 58 21.38 14.45 23.17
CA VAL A 58 21.59 15.85 23.57
C VAL A 58 23.08 15.95 23.97
N ALA A 59 23.93 16.46 23.09
CA ALA A 59 25.31 16.77 23.46
C ALA A 59 25.29 18.10 24.22
N ASP A 60 25.59 18.03 25.52
CA ASP A 60 25.71 19.18 26.40
C ASP A 60 27.02 19.93 26.07
N MET A 61 26.94 21.01 25.29
CA MET A 61 28.07 21.87 24.94
C MET A 61 28.16 23.02 25.94
N THR A 62 28.95 22.84 27.00
CA THR A 62 29.11 23.82 28.10
C THR A 62 30.17 24.89 27.84
N SER A 63 30.68 25.05 26.62
CA SER A 63 31.68 26.07 26.28
C SER A 63 31.49 26.67 24.87
N PRO A 64 31.64 28.00 24.70
CA PRO A 64 31.54 28.63 23.39
C PRO A 64 32.69 28.16 22.49
N MET A 65 32.34 27.69 21.28
CA MET A 65 33.30 27.24 20.28
C MET A 65 33.27 28.18 19.08
N LEU A 66 34.46 28.60 18.63
CA LEU A 66 34.66 29.40 17.42
C LEU A 66 35.07 28.45 16.29
N LEU A 67 34.23 28.30 15.28
CA LEU A 67 34.55 27.49 14.10
C LEU A 67 34.73 28.40 12.88
N LEU A 68 35.94 28.41 12.34
CA LEU A 68 36.29 29.16 11.15
C LEU A 68 36.27 28.23 9.93
N THR A 69 35.39 28.51 8.98
CA THR A 69 35.39 27.82 7.68
C THR A 69 35.79 28.80 6.59
N PHE A 70 36.69 28.37 5.72
CA PHE A 70 37.23 29.19 4.64
C PHE A 70 36.69 28.65 3.31
N ILE A 71 35.87 29.46 2.63
CA ILE A 71 35.30 29.12 1.33
C ILE A 71 35.74 30.21 0.34
N SER A 72 36.60 29.85 -0.61
CA SER A 72 36.99 30.68 -1.76
C SER A 72 37.25 32.16 -1.44
N GLY A 73 38.08 32.44 -0.44
CA GLY A 73 38.47 33.81 -0.06
C GLY A 73 37.52 34.53 0.90
N LEU A 74 36.42 33.89 1.31
CA LEU A 74 35.55 34.38 2.37
C LEU A 74 35.81 33.60 3.66
N THR A 75 36.21 34.31 4.71
CA THR A 75 36.29 33.76 6.06
C THR A 75 34.90 33.83 6.68
N VAL A 76 34.26 32.69 6.88
CA VAL A 76 32.98 32.62 7.57
C VAL A 76 33.24 32.26 9.03
N VAL A 77 33.05 33.25 9.91
CA VAL A 77 33.21 33.10 11.35
C VAL A 77 31.90 32.61 11.94
N HIS A 78 31.86 31.36 12.41
CA HIS A 78 30.73 30.87 13.21
C HIS A 78 31.05 31.07 14.68
N TYR A 79 30.30 31.95 15.34
CA TYR A 79 30.31 32.11 16.79
C TYR A 79 29.09 31.38 17.37
N ALA A 80 29.31 30.47 18.31
CA ALA A 80 28.24 29.86 19.10
C ALA A 80 28.32 30.40 20.52
N VAL A 81 27.33 31.22 20.91
CA VAL A 81 27.15 31.62 22.32
C VAL A 81 26.26 30.61 23.02
N ALA A 82 26.71 30.17 24.20
CA ALA A 82 25.93 29.36 25.12
C ALA A 82 24.84 30.24 25.74
N GLY A 83 23.68 30.32 25.06
CA GLY A 83 22.43 30.79 25.65
C GLY A 83 21.59 29.60 26.15
N PRO A 84 20.54 29.83 26.97
CA PRO A 84 19.59 28.79 27.27
C PRO A 84 19.07 28.20 25.95
N TYR A 85 19.31 26.90 25.74
CA TYR A 85 18.81 26.20 24.57
C TYR A 85 17.28 26.29 24.59
N GLU A 86 16.70 27.19 23.80
CA GLU A 86 15.31 27.04 23.43
C GLU A 86 15.24 25.78 22.54
N PRO A 87 14.48 24.75 22.93
CA PRO A 87 14.29 23.59 22.07
C PRO A 87 13.71 24.08 20.75
N CYS A 88 14.37 23.72 19.64
CA CYS A 88 13.89 24.07 18.31
C CYS A 88 12.41 23.63 18.21
N PRO A 89 11.47 24.52 17.90
CA PRO A 89 10.05 24.19 17.86
C PRO A 89 9.69 23.18 16.75
N PHE A 90 10.66 22.86 15.89
CA PHE A 90 10.53 21.89 14.81
C PHE A 90 11.48 20.71 15.06
N ASP A 91 10.91 19.58 15.50
CA ASP A 91 11.60 18.28 15.52
C ASP A 91 11.54 17.65 14.12
N PRO A 92 12.67 17.51 13.40
CA PRO A 92 12.69 16.92 12.07
C PRO A 92 12.17 15.47 12.03
N CYS A 93 12.29 14.71 13.12
CA CYS A 93 11.76 13.34 13.19
C CYS A 93 10.21 13.35 13.25
N ILE A 94 9.59 14.36 13.89
CA ILE A 94 8.12 14.54 13.87
C ILE A 94 7.66 14.87 12.46
N VAL A 95 8.31 15.83 11.79
CA VAL A 95 7.96 16.23 10.42
C VAL A 95 8.11 15.05 9.44
N LEU A 96 9.18 14.27 9.55
CA LEU A 96 9.39 13.09 8.70
C LEU A 96 8.32 12.03 8.93
N LYS A 97 7.89 11.82 10.19
CA LYS A 97 6.80 10.90 10.54
C LYS A 97 5.48 11.35 9.92
N GLU A 98 5.16 12.65 10.01
CA GLU A 98 3.95 13.23 9.42
C GLU A 98 3.96 13.13 7.88
N ILE A 99 5.09 13.42 7.23
CA ILE A 99 5.24 13.27 5.77
C ILE A 99 5.04 11.82 5.34
N ASN A 100 5.62 10.86 6.06
CA ASN A 100 5.43 9.44 5.74
C ASN A 100 3.98 8.99 5.92
N ALA A 101 3.33 9.39 7.01
CA ALA A 101 1.91 9.11 7.23
C ALA A 101 1.01 9.74 6.15
N LEU A 102 1.31 10.97 5.72
CA LEU A 102 0.60 11.64 4.62
C LEU A 102 0.83 10.94 3.28
N LYS A 103 2.05 10.46 3.03
CA LYS A 103 2.38 9.69 1.83
C LYS A 103 1.61 8.37 1.79
N GLU A 104 1.62 7.61 2.88
CA GLU A 104 0.86 6.36 3.02
C GLU A 104 -0.65 6.59 2.84
N ALA A 105 -1.18 7.67 3.44
CA ALA A 105 -2.59 8.03 3.29
C ALA A 105 -2.93 8.44 1.84
N LEU A 106 -2.03 9.11 1.14
CA LEU A 106 -2.20 9.48 -0.27
C LEU A 106 -2.14 8.25 -1.18
N GLU A 107 -1.22 7.32 -0.94
CA GLU A 107 -1.12 6.05 -1.67
C GLU A 107 -2.36 5.17 -1.44
N ALA A 108 -2.84 5.08 -0.19
CA ALA A 108 -4.08 4.37 0.14
C ALA A 108 -5.32 5.00 -0.52
N ARG A 109 -5.31 6.31 -0.78
CA ARG A 109 -6.39 7.02 -1.50
C ARG A 109 -6.49 6.60 -2.97
N ASP A 110 -5.40 6.11 -3.57
CA ASP A 110 -5.35 5.70 -4.97
C ASP A 110 -5.70 4.22 -5.22
N VAL A 111 -5.99 3.46 -4.15
CA VAL A 111 -6.45 2.07 -4.29
C VAL A 111 -7.95 2.08 -4.60
N PRO A 112 -8.39 1.57 -5.78
CA PRO A 112 -9.80 1.52 -6.10
C PRO A 112 -10.51 0.58 -5.12
N LYS A 113 -11.61 1.05 -4.53
CA LYS A 113 -12.46 0.20 -3.68
C LYS A 113 -13.30 -0.70 -4.57
N VAL A 114 -12.98 -1.99 -4.59
CA VAL A 114 -13.67 -2.99 -5.42
C VAL A 114 -14.25 -4.05 -4.51
N ALA A 115 -15.58 -4.15 -4.50
CA ALA A 115 -16.28 -5.19 -3.75
C ALA A 115 -17.65 -5.42 -4.38
N PHE A 116 -18.04 -6.68 -4.56
CA PHE A 116 -19.37 -7.02 -4.99
C PHE A 116 -19.95 -8.17 -4.16
N SER A 117 -21.27 -8.19 -4.09
CA SER A 117 -22.04 -9.33 -3.61
C SER A 117 -23.32 -9.40 -4.42
N ALA A 118 -23.65 -10.56 -4.94
CA ALA A 118 -24.84 -10.82 -5.73
C ALA A 118 -25.46 -12.15 -5.33
N ARG A 119 -26.77 -12.27 -5.56
CA ARG A 119 -27.56 -13.47 -5.27
C ARG A 119 -28.48 -13.82 -6.42
N LEU A 120 -28.95 -15.07 -6.46
CA LEU A 120 -30.06 -15.44 -7.32
C LEU A 120 -31.38 -15.03 -6.66
N ALA A 121 -32.22 -14.27 -7.38
CA ALA A 121 -33.49 -13.78 -6.85
C ALA A 121 -34.74 -14.43 -7.44
N LYS A 122 -34.63 -15.09 -8.60
CA LYS A 122 -35.76 -15.71 -9.30
C LYS A 122 -35.27 -17.01 -9.95
N GLY A 123 -36.05 -18.09 -9.79
CA GLY A 123 -35.76 -19.34 -10.49
C GLY A 123 -36.29 -20.60 -9.83
N GLY A 124 -36.64 -20.59 -8.54
CA GLY A 124 -36.99 -21.83 -7.83
C GLY A 124 -35.85 -22.85 -7.96
N VAL A 125 -36.15 -24.05 -8.44
CA VAL A 125 -35.10 -24.98 -8.90
C VAL A 125 -34.53 -24.48 -10.24
N TYR A 126 -33.27 -24.08 -10.24
CA TYR A 126 -32.54 -23.59 -11.41
C TYR A 126 -31.41 -24.57 -11.77
N GLY A 127 -31.44 -25.13 -12.97
CA GLY A 127 -30.43 -26.10 -13.43
C GLY A 127 -31.02 -27.23 -14.26
N ASN A 128 -30.38 -28.39 -14.19
CA ASN A 128 -30.66 -29.58 -15.01
C ASN A 128 -30.55 -29.32 -16.51
N PHE A 129 -29.62 -28.44 -16.89
CA PHE A 129 -29.26 -28.19 -18.27
C PHE A 129 -28.38 -29.33 -18.81
N GLN A 130 -28.46 -29.56 -20.13
CA GLN A 130 -27.62 -30.53 -20.83
C GLN A 130 -26.15 -30.08 -20.90
N ASP A 131 -25.94 -28.77 -20.96
CA ASP A 131 -24.63 -28.15 -21.06
C ASP A 131 -24.28 -27.35 -19.79
N ASP A 132 -22.99 -27.03 -19.66
CA ASP A 132 -22.49 -26.13 -18.64
C ASP A 132 -23.02 -24.70 -18.87
N ILE A 133 -23.57 -24.08 -17.84
CA ILE A 133 -24.16 -22.73 -17.93
C ILE A 133 -23.43 -21.76 -16.99
N THR A 134 -23.00 -20.61 -17.52
CA THR A 134 -22.51 -19.51 -16.69
C THR A 134 -23.66 -18.90 -15.89
N LEU A 135 -23.49 -18.82 -14.57
CA LEU A 135 -24.53 -18.31 -13.67
C LEU A 135 -24.57 -16.78 -13.65
N THR A 136 -25.72 -16.23 -13.99
CA THR A 136 -26.02 -14.80 -13.86
C THR A 136 -26.72 -14.51 -12.53
N PHE A 137 -26.02 -13.95 -11.55
CA PHE A 137 -26.62 -13.54 -10.28
C PHE A 137 -27.35 -12.21 -10.47
N ASN A 138 -28.63 -12.32 -10.79
CA ASN A 138 -29.47 -11.22 -11.27
C ASN A 138 -29.85 -10.18 -10.20
N ALA A 139 -29.64 -10.45 -8.92
CA ALA A 139 -29.86 -9.48 -7.86
C ALA A 139 -28.55 -9.07 -7.21
N VAL A 140 -28.10 -7.86 -7.55
CA VAL A 140 -26.92 -7.23 -6.97
C VAL A 140 -27.27 -6.68 -5.59
N ILE A 141 -26.46 -7.04 -4.58
CA ILE A 141 -26.52 -6.49 -3.22
C ILE A 141 -25.55 -5.30 -3.12
N THR A 142 -24.31 -5.51 -3.57
CA THR A 142 -23.23 -4.50 -3.57
C THR A 142 -22.43 -4.63 -4.86
N ASN A 143 -21.95 -3.52 -5.42
CA ASN A 143 -21.07 -3.52 -6.60
C ASN A 143 -20.16 -2.27 -6.65
N PHE A 144 -19.37 -2.06 -5.60
CA PHE A 144 -18.37 -0.99 -5.58
C PHE A 144 -17.30 -1.24 -6.65
N GLY A 145 -16.95 -0.18 -7.37
CA GLY A 145 -16.04 -0.26 -8.52
C GLY A 145 -16.69 -0.80 -9.79
N ASN A 146 -17.98 -1.16 -9.77
CA ASN A 146 -18.74 -1.67 -10.92
C ASN A 146 -18.06 -2.82 -11.68
N ALA A 147 -17.31 -3.65 -10.96
CA ALA A 147 -16.52 -4.74 -11.54
C ALA A 147 -17.35 -6.01 -11.82
N TYR A 148 -18.53 -6.15 -11.20
CA TYR A 148 -19.46 -7.24 -11.46
C TYR A 148 -20.52 -6.84 -12.49
N ASN A 149 -20.74 -7.67 -13.51
CA ASN A 149 -21.78 -7.47 -14.52
C ASN A 149 -22.92 -8.50 -14.31
N PRO A 150 -24.11 -8.08 -13.81
CA PRO A 150 -25.22 -8.99 -13.52
C PRO A 150 -25.86 -9.61 -14.78
N THR A 151 -25.64 -9.03 -15.96
CA THR A 151 -26.15 -9.56 -17.23
C THR A 151 -25.35 -10.77 -17.70
N THR A 152 -24.04 -10.78 -17.44
CA THR A 152 -23.13 -11.87 -17.85
C THR A 152 -22.79 -12.83 -16.71
N GLY A 153 -22.97 -12.40 -15.46
CA GLY A 153 -22.54 -13.17 -14.29
C GLY A 153 -21.06 -13.03 -13.96
N MET A 154 -20.32 -12.19 -14.69
CA MET A 154 -18.86 -12.11 -14.62
C MET A 154 -18.39 -10.93 -13.78
N PHE A 155 -17.41 -11.19 -12.92
CA PHE A 155 -16.54 -10.17 -12.35
C PHE A 155 -15.36 -9.94 -13.30
N THR A 156 -15.00 -8.69 -13.59
CA THR A 156 -13.81 -8.33 -14.37
C THR A 156 -12.89 -7.49 -13.51
N ALA A 157 -11.64 -7.94 -13.31
CA ALA A 157 -10.68 -7.22 -12.46
C ALA A 157 -10.34 -5.84 -13.06
N PRO A 158 -10.65 -4.73 -12.37
CA PRO A 158 -10.39 -3.39 -12.90
C PRO A 158 -8.91 -2.98 -12.78
N VAL A 159 -8.16 -3.63 -11.89
CA VAL A 159 -6.72 -3.41 -11.65
C VAL A 159 -6.04 -4.74 -11.35
N LYS A 160 -4.71 -4.77 -11.43
CA LYS A 160 -3.92 -5.89 -10.92
C LYS A 160 -3.98 -5.92 -9.39
N GLY A 161 -4.13 -7.10 -8.80
CA GLY A 161 -4.09 -7.24 -7.35
C GLY A 161 -4.49 -8.63 -6.84
N LEU A 162 -4.51 -8.75 -5.51
CA LEU A 162 -5.00 -9.91 -4.78
C LEU A 162 -6.49 -9.74 -4.46
N TYR A 163 -7.29 -10.68 -4.92
CA TYR A 163 -8.73 -10.70 -4.73
C TYR A 163 -9.14 -11.89 -3.87
N TYR A 164 -10.21 -11.73 -3.09
CA TYR A 164 -10.88 -12.82 -2.40
C TYR A 164 -12.26 -13.04 -3.02
N PHE A 165 -12.60 -14.29 -3.31
CA PHE A 165 -13.91 -14.70 -3.79
C PHE A 165 -14.51 -15.76 -2.87
N THR A 166 -15.80 -15.67 -2.63
CA THR A 166 -16.58 -16.68 -1.92
C THR A 166 -17.93 -16.85 -2.59
N TYR A 167 -18.42 -18.08 -2.58
CA TYR A 167 -19.68 -18.43 -3.20
C TYR A 167 -20.34 -19.58 -2.46
N PHE A 168 -21.66 -19.52 -2.44
CA PHE A 168 -22.51 -20.49 -1.76
C PHE A 168 -23.59 -20.97 -2.73
N ALA A 169 -23.91 -22.25 -2.63
CA ALA A 169 -24.98 -22.90 -3.36
C ALA A 169 -25.93 -23.55 -2.38
N HIS A 170 -27.22 -23.24 -2.52
CA HIS A 170 -28.28 -24.02 -1.89
C HIS A 170 -28.81 -25.03 -2.89
N GLY A 171 -28.82 -26.31 -2.55
CA GLY A 171 -29.55 -27.32 -3.30
C GLY A 171 -30.91 -27.57 -2.67
N GLY A 172 -31.92 -27.72 -3.51
CA GLY A 172 -33.22 -28.23 -3.07
C GLY A 172 -33.14 -29.69 -2.61
N ARG A 173 -34.30 -30.32 -2.46
CA ARG A 173 -34.44 -31.66 -1.85
C ARG A 173 -33.84 -32.83 -2.65
N THR A 174 -33.54 -32.64 -3.93
CA THR A 174 -33.08 -33.71 -4.81
C THR A 174 -32.15 -33.19 -5.90
N GLY A 175 -31.04 -33.89 -6.14
CA GLY A 175 -30.19 -33.69 -7.31
C GLY A 175 -28.73 -33.41 -6.97
N ARG A 176 -27.89 -33.40 -8.00
CA ARG A 176 -26.47 -33.07 -7.89
C ARG A 176 -26.33 -31.54 -7.84
N ILE A 177 -25.46 -31.05 -6.96
CA ILE A 177 -25.05 -29.63 -6.96
C ILE A 177 -23.60 -29.61 -7.41
N ARG A 178 -23.30 -28.93 -8.50
CA ARG A 178 -21.90 -28.71 -8.89
C ARG A 178 -21.69 -27.33 -9.49
N LEU A 179 -20.91 -26.51 -8.79
CA LEU A 179 -20.50 -25.18 -9.24
C LEU A 179 -18.98 -25.12 -9.37
N GLN A 180 -18.52 -24.55 -10.47
CA GLN A 180 -17.11 -24.29 -10.72
C GLN A 180 -16.86 -22.80 -10.75
N LEU A 181 -15.98 -22.31 -9.89
CA LEU A 181 -15.41 -20.97 -10.04
C LEU A 181 -14.32 -21.04 -11.10
N LYS A 182 -14.46 -20.23 -12.16
CA LYS A 182 -13.52 -20.16 -13.26
C LYS A 182 -12.85 -18.79 -13.29
N LYS A 183 -11.53 -18.79 -13.56
CA LYS A 183 -10.74 -17.63 -13.98
C LYS A 183 -10.41 -17.82 -15.46
N ASP A 184 -10.89 -16.93 -16.31
CA ASP A 184 -10.65 -16.95 -17.77
C ASP A 184 -10.87 -18.35 -18.40
N GLY A 185 -11.98 -19.01 -18.04
CA GLY A 185 -12.33 -20.36 -18.52
C GLY A 185 -11.67 -21.51 -17.76
N THR A 186 -10.63 -21.27 -16.96
CA THR A 186 -9.95 -22.30 -16.16
C THR A 186 -10.56 -22.41 -14.78
N MET A 187 -10.94 -23.63 -14.36
CA MET A 187 -11.47 -23.88 -13.02
C MET A 187 -10.40 -23.68 -11.95
N VAL A 188 -10.72 -22.89 -10.92
CA VAL A 188 -9.83 -22.58 -9.79
C VAL A 188 -10.37 -23.06 -8.44
N ALA A 189 -11.69 -23.28 -8.33
CA ALA A 189 -12.33 -23.90 -7.19
C ALA A 189 -13.64 -24.59 -7.63
N ASP A 190 -14.09 -25.58 -6.86
CA ASP A 190 -15.28 -26.39 -7.16
C ASP A 190 -16.08 -26.64 -5.88
N ILE A 191 -17.41 -26.65 -6.02
CA ILE A 191 -18.36 -27.23 -5.06
C ILE A 191 -18.96 -28.43 -5.76
N HIS A 192 -18.96 -29.60 -5.11
CA HIS A 192 -19.62 -30.80 -5.63
C HIS A 192 -20.31 -31.56 -4.50
N ILE A 193 -21.63 -31.62 -4.58
CA ILE A 193 -22.47 -32.47 -3.73
C ILE A 193 -23.10 -33.54 -4.61
N HIS A 194 -22.86 -34.79 -4.24
CA HIS A 194 -23.49 -35.95 -4.85
C HIS A 194 -24.96 -36.04 -4.43
N PRO A 195 -25.85 -36.56 -5.29
CA PRO A 195 -27.23 -36.82 -4.91
C PRO A 195 -27.29 -37.69 -3.66
N SER A 196 -27.97 -37.23 -2.61
CA SER A 196 -28.25 -38.02 -1.41
C SER A 196 -29.67 -38.60 -1.48
N GLN A 197 -29.90 -39.73 -0.81
CA GLN A 197 -31.24 -40.32 -0.69
C GLN A 197 -32.11 -39.62 0.38
N SER A 198 -31.52 -38.70 1.14
CA SER A 198 -32.26 -37.88 2.09
C SER A 198 -33.01 -36.78 1.35
N ASN A 199 -34.30 -36.62 1.62
CA ASN A 199 -35.13 -35.51 1.12
C ASN A 199 -34.78 -34.15 1.78
N SER A 200 -33.55 -33.97 2.24
CA SER A 200 -33.06 -32.75 2.88
C SER A 200 -32.47 -31.80 1.83
N ALA A 201 -32.55 -30.50 2.12
CA ALA A 201 -31.87 -29.49 1.34
C ALA A 201 -30.42 -29.36 1.82
N ASP A 202 -29.49 -29.16 0.88
CA ASP A 202 -28.07 -29.06 1.17
C ASP A 202 -27.57 -27.62 0.94
N ASN A 203 -26.55 -27.22 1.69
CA ASN A 203 -25.81 -26.00 1.45
C ASN A 203 -24.33 -26.35 1.28
N ALA A 204 -23.69 -25.77 0.28
CA ALA A 204 -22.24 -25.81 0.15
C ALA A 204 -21.70 -24.42 -0.13
N GLY A 205 -20.45 -24.22 0.25
CA GLY A 205 -19.70 -23.01 -0.04
C GLY A 205 -18.23 -23.31 -0.24
N ASN A 206 -17.55 -22.46 -0.99
CA ASN A 206 -16.11 -22.50 -1.14
C ASN A 206 -15.58 -21.06 -1.32
N ALA A 207 -14.27 -20.88 -1.17
CA ALA A 207 -13.62 -19.58 -1.29
C ALA A 207 -12.20 -19.73 -1.82
N VAL A 208 -11.67 -18.67 -2.43
CA VAL A 208 -10.32 -18.64 -2.98
C VAL A 208 -9.74 -17.23 -2.94
N PHE A 209 -8.42 -17.14 -2.72
CA PHE A 209 -7.65 -15.93 -2.97
C PHE A 209 -6.99 -16.06 -4.35
N LEU A 210 -7.12 -15.05 -5.21
CA LEU A 210 -6.59 -15.07 -6.57
C LEU A 210 -5.82 -13.79 -6.86
N GLU A 211 -4.61 -13.96 -7.37
CA GLU A 211 -3.92 -12.89 -8.09
C GLU A 211 -4.52 -12.75 -9.49
N LEU A 212 -5.01 -11.55 -9.77
CA LEU A 212 -5.62 -11.20 -11.06
C LEU A 212 -4.81 -10.07 -11.69
N GLU A 213 -4.64 -10.19 -13.00
CA GLU A 213 -4.28 -9.06 -13.85
C GLU A 213 -5.53 -8.26 -14.21
N GLN A 214 -5.34 -6.99 -14.57
CA GLN A 214 -6.43 -6.17 -15.10
C GLN A 214 -7.06 -6.87 -16.31
N GLY A 215 -8.39 -6.98 -16.30
CA GLY A 215 -9.17 -7.62 -17.35
C GLY A 215 -9.43 -9.11 -17.15
N ASN A 216 -8.77 -9.81 -16.21
CA ASN A 216 -9.14 -11.20 -15.91
C ASN A 216 -10.60 -11.28 -15.46
N GLN A 217 -11.29 -12.32 -15.92
CA GLN A 217 -12.70 -12.57 -15.63
C GLN A 217 -12.86 -13.73 -14.67
N VAL A 218 -13.67 -13.54 -13.64
CA VAL A 218 -14.01 -14.56 -12.64
C VAL A 218 -15.51 -14.75 -12.59
N TYR A 219 -15.97 -15.99 -12.72
CA TYR A 219 -17.40 -16.33 -12.79
C TYR A 219 -17.68 -17.76 -12.36
N LEU A 220 -18.95 -18.04 -12.06
CA LEU A 220 -19.41 -19.37 -11.69
C LEU A 220 -20.07 -20.06 -12.88
N THR A 221 -19.74 -21.33 -13.06
CA THR A 221 -20.41 -22.24 -14.01
C THR A 221 -21.19 -23.28 -13.23
N LEU A 222 -22.48 -23.41 -13.51
CA LEU A 222 -23.27 -24.56 -13.11
C LEU A 222 -23.00 -25.70 -14.09
N VAL A 223 -22.41 -26.78 -13.59
CA VAL A 223 -22.04 -27.93 -14.43
C VAL A 223 -23.30 -28.66 -14.90
N ALA A 224 -23.27 -29.17 -16.12
CA ALA A 224 -24.34 -29.98 -16.71
C ALA A 224 -24.92 -31.02 -15.73
N ASN A 225 -26.24 -31.23 -15.81
CA ASN A 225 -26.99 -32.14 -14.94
C ASN A 225 -26.90 -31.81 -13.44
N SER A 226 -26.68 -30.54 -13.09
CA SER A 226 -26.70 -30.05 -11.72
C SER A 226 -27.79 -29.00 -11.53
N ALA A 227 -28.31 -28.87 -10.31
CA ALA A 227 -29.33 -27.89 -9.97
C ALA A 227 -29.05 -27.21 -8.64
N ILE A 228 -29.45 -25.95 -8.56
CA ILE A 228 -29.37 -25.10 -7.37
C ILE A 228 -30.70 -24.39 -7.16
N TRP A 229 -30.89 -23.84 -5.97
CA TRP A 229 -32.02 -23.00 -5.65
C TRP A 229 -31.72 -21.55 -6.04
N GLY A 230 -32.46 -21.04 -7.03
CA GLY A 230 -32.30 -19.72 -7.64
C GLY A 230 -33.15 -18.62 -7.02
N GLN A 231 -33.72 -18.82 -5.83
CA GLN A 231 -34.60 -17.85 -5.17
C GLN A 231 -34.16 -17.61 -3.72
N GLY A 232 -34.45 -16.40 -3.20
CA GLY A 232 -34.14 -16.03 -1.81
C GLY A 232 -32.72 -15.49 -1.65
N PHE A 233 -32.04 -15.89 -0.57
CA PHE A 233 -30.75 -15.31 -0.14
C PHE A 233 -29.63 -16.35 0.07
N ALA A 234 -29.87 -17.61 -0.30
CA ALA A 234 -28.95 -18.70 0.03
C ALA A 234 -27.84 -18.90 -1.02
N THR A 235 -28.15 -18.76 -2.31
CA THR A 235 -27.15 -18.89 -3.39
C THR A 235 -26.55 -17.52 -3.69
N THR A 236 -25.28 -17.34 -3.33
CA THR A 236 -24.58 -16.05 -3.38
C THR A 236 -23.21 -16.17 -4.04
N PHE A 237 -22.75 -15.07 -4.63
CA PHE A 237 -21.40 -14.90 -5.15
C PHE A 237 -20.90 -13.52 -4.76
N SER A 238 -19.75 -13.48 -4.07
CA SER A 238 -19.15 -12.25 -3.59
C SER A 238 -17.65 -12.23 -3.85
N GLY A 239 -17.10 -11.03 -3.98
CA GLY A 239 -15.65 -10.86 -4.06
C GLY A 239 -15.20 -9.44 -3.75
N VAL A 240 -13.93 -9.30 -3.39
CA VAL A 240 -13.34 -8.04 -2.92
C VAL A 240 -11.86 -7.96 -3.31
N LEU A 241 -11.39 -6.76 -3.64
CA LEU A 241 -9.96 -6.46 -3.77
C LEU A 241 -9.36 -6.28 -2.37
N LEU A 242 -8.34 -7.05 -2.04
CA LEU A 242 -7.64 -6.96 -0.75
C LEU A 242 -6.43 -6.03 -0.84
N SER A 243 -5.65 -6.15 -1.90
CA SER A 243 -4.49 -5.30 -2.14
C SER A 243 -4.21 -5.16 -3.64
N LYS A 244 -3.87 -3.93 -4.04
CA LYS A 244 -3.32 -3.63 -5.37
C LYS A 244 -1.85 -4.11 -5.40
N SER A 245 -1.42 -4.67 -6.52
CA SER A 245 -0.01 -5.08 -6.74
C SER A 245 0.74 -4.07 -7.60
#